data_AF-A0A1Q4H8N9-F1
#
_entry.id   AF-A0A1Q4H8N9-F1
#
_cell.length_a   1.000
_cell.length_b   1.000
_cell.length_c   1.000
_cell.angle_alpha   90.00
_cell.angle_beta   90.00
_cell.angle_gamma   90.00
#
_symmetry.space_group_name_H-M   'P 1'
#
loop_
_entity.id
_entity.type
_entity.pdbx_description
1 polymer ?
#
loop_
_entity_poly.entity_id
_entity_poly.type
_entity_poly.pdbx_seq_one_letter_code
_entity_poly.pdbx_strand_id
1 'polypeptide(L)'
;MRASSVWAAGVTLGASLLGGAVLSAPQASASCNLSPKDDQYIQLLAQNKMVHNADFSDCTEAAEGRWFADQVRTHPNPFGEAQELVNMITRTTSMSQAQAEWEVESAIYVYAPDVIPKIQDQAAHADWPKE
;
A
#
# COMPACT_ATOMS: atom_id res chain seq x y z
N MET A 1 -8.08 33.44 61.21
CA MET A 1 -9.03 32.52 60.54
C MET A 1 -8.18 31.42 59.90
N ARG A 2 -8.08 30.24 60.53
CA ARG A 2 -8.91 29.04 60.35
C ARG A 2 -8.71 28.34 58.99
N ALA A 3 -8.11 27.15 59.12
CA ALA A 3 -8.40 25.88 58.42
C ALA A 3 -7.91 25.66 56.98
N SER A 4 -7.07 24.63 56.88
CA SER A 4 -6.81 23.79 55.71
C SER A 4 -8.09 23.26 55.06
N SER A 5 -8.08 23.06 53.74
CA SER A 5 -8.88 22.01 53.09
C SER A 5 -8.24 21.55 51.78
N VAL A 6 -7.80 20.30 51.83
CA VAL A 6 -7.46 19.38 50.74
C VAL A 6 -8.63 19.24 49.77
N TRP A 7 -8.39 19.26 48.46
CA TRP A 7 -9.16 18.44 47.51
C TRP A 7 -8.20 17.83 46.47
N ALA A 8 -7.80 16.59 46.75
CA ALA A 8 -7.32 15.66 45.75
C ALA A 8 -8.51 15.23 44.88
N ALA A 9 -8.46 15.50 43.58
CA ALA A 9 -9.36 14.87 42.62
C ALA A 9 -8.64 13.63 42.07
N GLY A 10 -9.00 12.47 42.63
CA GLY A 10 -8.47 11.17 42.23
C GLY A 10 -8.91 10.79 40.81
N VAL A 11 -7.97 10.23 40.06
CA VAL A 11 -8.26 9.53 38.81
C VAL A 11 -8.88 8.18 39.17
N THR A 12 -10.21 8.11 39.22
CA THR A 12 -10.92 6.84 39.26
C THR A 12 -11.04 6.30 37.84
N LEU A 13 -10.14 5.39 37.47
CA LEU A 13 -10.35 4.47 36.35
C LEU A 13 -11.38 3.42 36.80
N GLY A 14 -12.66 3.79 36.72
CA GLY A 14 -13.78 2.88 36.87
C GLY A 14 -14.55 2.82 35.57
N ALA A 15 -14.36 1.76 34.78
CA ALA A 15 -15.25 1.42 33.68
C ALA A 15 -15.37 -0.10 33.57
N SER A 16 -15.91 -0.72 34.62
CA SER A 16 -16.55 -2.02 34.53
C SER A 16 -17.95 -1.80 33.94
N LEU A 17 -18.09 -1.95 32.61
CA LEU A 17 -19.39 -2.18 31.99
C LEU A 17 -19.32 -3.49 31.20
N LEU A 18 -19.87 -4.52 31.84
CA LEU A 18 -20.35 -5.73 31.19
C LEU A 18 -21.49 -5.37 30.22
N GLY A 19 -21.54 -6.06 29.09
CA GLY A 19 -22.75 -6.21 28.29
C GLY A 19 -23.01 -5.08 27.28
N GLY A 20 -22.27 -5.10 26.17
CA GLY A 20 -22.59 -4.30 24.99
C GLY A 20 -22.27 -5.13 23.77
N ALA A 21 -23.22 -5.20 22.83
CA ALA A 21 -23.15 -5.93 21.60
C ALA A 21 -21.72 -6.06 21.04
N VAL A 22 -21.35 -7.28 20.64
CA VAL A 22 -20.46 -7.45 19.48
C VAL A 22 -21.20 -6.87 18.28
N LEU A 23 -21.28 -5.54 18.21
CA LEU A 23 -21.33 -4.85 16.96
C LEU A 23 -20.05 -5.28 16.28
N SER A 24 -20.14 -6.37 15.51
CA SER A 24 -19.27 -6.59 14.38
C SER A 24 -19.12 -5.21 13.76
N ALA A 25 -17.94 -4.60 13.89
CA ALA A 25 -17.64 -3.41 13.12
C ALA A 25 -18.11 -3.77 11.71
N PRO A 26 -19.00 -2.99 11.08
CA PRO A 26 -19.38 -3.27 9.72
C PRO A 26 -18.04 -3.44 9.02
N GLN A 27 -17.79 -4.62 8.43
CA GLN A 27 -16.74 -4.72 7.45
C GLN A 27 -17.04 -3.53 6.56
N ALA A 28 -16.16 -2.53 6.57
CA ALA A 28 -16.29 -1.41 5.67
C ALA A 28 -15.96 -1.99 4.30
N SER A 29 -16.88 -2.79 3.77
CA SER A 29 -17.12 -2.96 2.36
C SER A 29 -17.59 -1.59 1.88
N ALA A 30 -16.66 -0.63 1.88
CA ALA A 30 -16.69 0.42 0.89
C ALA A 30 -16.94 -0.32 -0.41
N SER A 31 -18.08 -0.05 -1.05
CA SER A 31 -18.48 -0.70 -2.28
C SER A 31 -17.27 -0.69 -3.21
N CYS A 32 -16.67 -1.87 -3.39
CA CYS A 32 -15.49 -1.96 -4.21
C CYS A 32 -15.92 -1.80 -5.64
N ASN A 33 -15.67 -0.61 -6.17
CA ASN A 33 -15.95 -0.28 -7.54
C ASN A 33 -14.62 -0.13 -8.24
N LEU A 34 -14.21 -1.20 -8.92
CA LEU A 34 -13.01 -1.20 -9.73
C LEU A 34 -13.22 -0.30 -10.93
N SER A 35 -12.28 0.62 -11.15
CA SER A 35 -12.22 1.39 -12.39
C SER A 35 -11.75 0.50 -13.55
N PRO A 36 -11.94 0.91 -14.82
CA PRO A 36 -11.37 0.17 -15.95
C PRO A 36 -9.84 0.02 -15.90
N LYS A 37 -9.15 0.97 -15.26
CA LYS A 37 -7.70 0.86 -15.01
C LYS A 37 -7.41 -0.17 -13.93
N ASP A 38 -8.25 -0.25 -12.91
CA ASP A 38 -8.11 -1.25 -11.87
C ASP A 38 -8.25 -2.65 -12.46
N ASP A 39 -9.28 -2.87 -13.29
CA ASP A 39 -9.46 -4.13 -14.02
C ASP A 39 -8.23 -4.48 -14.89
N GLN A 40 -7.65 -3.48 -15.58
CA GLN A 40 -6.45 -3.67 -16.38
C GLN A 40 -5.25 -4.10 -15.53
N TYR A 41 -5.03 -3.44 -14.39
CA TYR A 41 -3.95 -3.78 -13.47
C TYR A 41 -4.11 -5.21 -12.93
N ILE A 42 -5.29 -5.57 -12.45
CA ILE A 42 -5.59 -6.92 -11.95
C ILE A 42 -5.38 -7.98 -13.05
N GLN A 43 -5.79 -7.69 -14.28
CA GLN A 43 -5.55 -8.60 -15.41
C GLN A 43 -4.05 -8.77 -15.74
N LEU A 44 -3.22 -7.75 -15.57
CA LEU A 44 -1.77 -7.86 -15.74
C LEU A 44 -1.15 -8.74 -14.64
N LEU A 45 -1.59 -8.58 -13.39
CA LEU A 45 -1.14 -9.43 -12.29
C LEU A 45 -1.53 -10.90 -12.48
N ALA A 46 -2.77 -11.15 -12.92
CA ALA A 46 -3.27 -12.49 -13.18
C ALA A 46 -2.45 -13.23 -14.26
N GLN A 47 -1.94 -12.52 -15.27
CA GLN A 47 -1.09 -13.11 -16.33
C GLN A 47 0.20 -13.72 -15.78
N ASN A 48 0.75 -13.14 -14.71
CA ASN A 48 1.99 -13.61 -14.08
C ASN A 48 1.73 -14.44 -12.82
N LYS A 49 0.51 -14.97 -12.66
CA LYS A 49 0.06 -15.76 -11.50
C LYS A 49 0.23 -15.02 -10.15
N MET A 50 0.14 -13.69 -10.18
CA MET A 50 0.20 -12.82 -9.00
C MET A 50 -1.16 -12.66 -8.34
N VAL A 51 -2.02 -13.68 -8.43
CA VAL A 51 -3.33 -13.65 -7.78
C VAL A 51 -3.09 -13.89 -6.30
N HIS A 52 -3.21 -12.84 -5.49
CA HIS A 52 -3.04 -12.96 -4.05
C HIS A 52 -4.08 -13.91 -3.47
N ASN A 53 -3.70 -14.57 -2.38
CA ASN A 53 -4.49 -15.60 -1.72
C ASN A 53 -5.90 -15.06 -1.34
N ALA A 54 -6.84 -15.94 -1.00
CA ALA A 54 -8.25 -15.59 -0.72
C ALA A 54 -8.49 -14.50 0.36
N ASP A 55 -7.44 -14.08 1.06
CA ASP A 55 -7.43 -13.00 2.05
C ASP A 55 -7.30 -11.59 1.43
N PHE A 56 -6.92 -11.48 0.15
CA PHE A 56 -6.77 -10.21 -0.58
C PHE A 56 -7.88 -10.06 -1.62
N SER A 57 -8.53 -8.91 -1.60
CA SER A 57 -9.51 -8.55 -2.63
C SER A 57 -8.83 -7.79 -3.76
N ASP A 58 -9.35 -7.90 -4.98
CA ASP A 58 -8.93 -7.09 -6.14
C ASP A 58 -8.93 -5.57 -5.84
N CYS A 59 -9.74 -5.16 -4.88
CA CYS A 59 -9.88 -3.78 -4.41
C CYS A 59 -8.67 -3.32 -3.60
N THR A 60 -8.19 -4.19 -2.71
CA THR A 60 -6.96 -3.99 -1.94
C THR A 60 -5.80 -3.89 -2.91
N GLU A 61 -5.77 -4.82 -3.86
CA GLU A 61 -4.72 -4.92 -4.86
C GLU A 61 -4.66 -3.68 -5.76
N ALA A 62 -5.81 -3.24 -6.28
CA ALA A 62 -5.87 -2.01 -7.06
C ALA A 62 -5.50 -0.78 -6.24
N ALA A 63 -5.80 -0.75 -4.94
CA ALA A 63 -5.38 0.35 -4.06
C ALA A 63 -3.86 0.39 -3.87
N GLU A 64 -3.22 -0.77 -3.70
CA GLU A 64 -1.77 -0.91 -3.60
C GLU A 64 -1.08 -0.52 -4.92
N GLY A 65 -1.56 -1.01 -6.07
CA GLY A 65 -1.04 -0.62 -7.38
C GLY A 65 -1.13 0.89 -7.63
N ARG A 66 -2.24 1.55 -7.23
CA ARG A 66 -2.33 3.01 -7.30
C ARG A 66 -1.34 3.70 -6.38
N TRP A 67 -1.11 3.16 -5.18
CA TRP A 67 -0.16 3.69 -4.23
C TRP A 67 1.27 3.63 -4.77
N PHE A 68 1.71 2.49 -5.32
CA PHE A 68 3.02 2.37 -5.96
C PHE A 68 3.22 3.40 -7.07
N ALA A 69 2.24 3.52 -7.97
CA ALA A 69 2.32 4.44 -9.08
C ALA A 69 2.38 5.91 -8.62
N ASP A 70 1.71 6.26 -7.52
CA ASP A 70 1.75 7.60 -6.95
C ASP A 70 3.11 7.90 -6.29
N GLN A 71 3.69 6.94 -5.56
CA GLN A 71 5.05 7.07 -5.01
C GLN A 71 6.06 7.35 -6.14
N VAL A 72 6.05 6.52 -7.18
CA VAL A 72 6.95 6.66 -8.33
C VAL A 72 6.73 7.98 -9.06
N ARG A 73 5.46 8.37 -9.31
CA ARG A 73 5.14 9.60 -10.04
C ARG A 73 5.62 10.85 -9.31
N THR A 74 5.48 10.88 -7.99
CA THR A 74 5.76 12.07 -7.18
C THR A 74 7.22 12.16 -6.74
N HIS A 75 8.01 11.09 -6.90
CA HIS A 75 9.41 11.08 -6.53
C HIS A 75 10.31 11.86 -7.52
N PRO A 76 11.32 12.62 -7.07
CA PRO A 76 12.26 13.32 -7.95
C PRO A 76 13.09 12.35 -8.81
N ASN A 77 13.36 11.15 -8.30
CA ASN A 77 13.99 10.03 -8.99
C ASN A 77 13.03 8.83 -9.14
N PRO A 78 12.09 8.84 -10.12
CA PRO A 78 11.12 7.77 -10.31
C PRO A 78 11.74 6.38 -10.53
N PHE A 79 12.85 6.28 -11.29
CA PHE A 79 13.51 5.01 -11.52
C PHE A 79 14.06 4.41 -10.21
N GLY A 80 14.77 5.21 -9.41
CA GLY A 80 15.26 4.75 -8.11
C GLY A 80 14.13 4.40 -7.13
N GLU A 81 13.04 5.16 -7.14
CA GLU A 81 11.87 4.86 -6.30
C GLU A 81 11.23 3.52 -6.69
N ALA A 82 11.07 3.25 -7.98
CA ALA A 82 10.56 1.97 -8.44
C ALA A 82 11.45 0.80 -7.96
N GLN A 83 12.78 0.95 -7.98
CA GLN A 83 13.72 -0.04 -7.44
C GLN A 83 13.56 -0.22 -5.93
N GLU A 84 13.38 0.86 -5.17
CA GLU A 84 13.15 0.78 -3.72
C GLU A 84 11.81 0.09 -3.38
N LEU A 85 10.76 0.32 -4.16
CA LEU A 85 9.48 -0.38 -3.99
C LEU A 85 9.62 -1.89 -4.27
N VAL A 86 10.34 -2.26 -5.33
CA VAL A 86 10.66 -3.68 -5.61
C VAL A 86 11.45 -4.30 -4.45
N ASN A 87 12.46 -3.58 -3.93
CA ASN A 87 13.24 -4.02 -2.77
C ASN A 87 12.38 -4.13 -1.50
N MET A 88 11.40 -3.24 -1.33
CA MET A 88 10.47 -3.29 -0.21
C MET A 88 9.62 -4.56 -0.29
N ILE A 89 8.95 -4.79 -1.42
CA ILE A 89 8.08 -5.96 -1.64
C ILE A 89 8.85 -7.26 -1.41
N THR A 90 10.05 -7.39 -1.99
CA THR A 90 10.88 -8.60 -1.82
C THR A 90 11.35 -8.83 -0.37
N ARG A 91 11.44 -7.78 0.46
CA ARG A 91 11.82 -7.88 1.88
C ARG A 91 10.63 -8.14 2.81
N THR A 92 9.44 -7.68 2.45
CA THR A 92 8.25 -7.75 3.31
C THR A 92 7.28 -8.87 2.92
N THR A 93 7.42 -9.44 1.73
CA THR A 93 6.55 -10.51 1.21
C THR A 93 7.35 -11.76 0.85
N SER A 94 6.66 -12.83 0.43
CA SER A 94 7.29 -14.03 -0.12
C SER A 94 7.48 -13.97 -1.64
N MET A 95 7.31 -12.81 -2.27
CA MET A 95 7.48 -12.66 -3.72
C MET A 95 8.94 -12.75 -4.13
N SER A 96 9.19 -13.39 -5.27
CA SER A 96 10.49 -13.32 -5.93
C SER A 96 10.76 -11.93 -6.51
N GLN A 97 12.03 -11.64 -6.82
CA GLN A 97 12.44 -10.39 -7.47
C GLN A 97 11.59 -10.10 -8.72
N ALA A 98 11.47 -11.06 -9.63
CA ALA A 98 10.72 -10.89 -10.88
C ALA A 98 9.23 -10.64 -10.65
N GLN A 99 8.66 -11.15 -9.56
CA GLN A 99 7.26 -10.93 -9.20
C GLN A 99 7.04 -9.52 -8.67
N ALA A 100 7.94 -9.04 -7.80
CA ALA A 100 7.91 -7.67 -7.28
C ALA A 100 8.14 -6.64 -8.40
N GLU A 101 9.08 -6.91 -9.32
CA GLU A 101 9.29 -6.08 -10.51
C GLU A 101 8.02 -6.02 -11.36
N TRP A 102 7.40 -7.17 -11.65
CA TRP A 102 6.16 -7.22 -12.42
C TRP A 102 5.03 -6.41 -11.80
N GLU A 103 4.88 -6.46 -10.48
CA GLU A 103 3.84 -5.73 -9.75
C GLU A 103 4.03 -4.22 -9.85
N VAL A 104 5.23 -3.73 -9.54
CA VAL A 104 5.56 -2.30 -9.60
C VAL A 104 5.50 -1.79 -11.04
N GLU A 105 6.02 -2.53 -12.01
CA GLU A 105 5.98 -2.16 -13.43
C GLU A 105 4.55 -2.12 -13.97
N SER A 106 3.71 -3.11 -13.62
CA SER A 106 2.30 -3.14 -14.01
C SER A 106 1.54 -1.95 -13.43
N ALA A 107 1.83 -1.59 -12.17
CA ALA A 107 1.23 -0.44 -11.50
C ALA A 107 1.61 0.87 -12.22
N ILE A 108 2.89 1.07 -12.52
CA ILE A 108 3.37 2.25 -13.27
C ILE A 108 2.73 2.28 -14.66
N TYR A 109 2.72 1.16 -15.38
CA TYR A 109 2.17 1.07 -16.72
C TYR A 109 0.72 1.53 -16.81
N VAL A 110 -0.11 1.13 -15.84
CA VAL A 110 -1.54 1.43 -15.84
C VAL A 110 -1.85 2.80 -15.25
N TYR A 111 -1.28 3.11 -14.09
CA TYR A 111 -1.68 4.26 -13.30
C TYR A 111 -0.79 5.48 -13.49
N ALA A 112 0.47 5.30 -13.90
CA ALA A 112 1.43 6.37 -14.17
C ALA A 112 2.20 6.25 -15.50
N PRO A 113 1.50 6.06 -16.65
CA PRO A 113 2.17 5.91 -17.95
C PRO A 113 2.96 7.16 -18.37
N ASP A 114 2.59 8.33 -17.85
CA ASP A 114 3.25 9.61 -18.10
C ASP A 114 4.69 9.67 -17.58
N VAL A 115 5.06 8.86 -16.58
CA VAL A 115 6.42 8.87 -16.02
C VAL A 115 7.36 7.85 -16.66
N ILE A 116 6.84 6.94 -17.49
CA ILE A 116 7.63 5.90 -18.17
C ILE A 116 8.80 6.50 -18.96
N PRO A 117 8.64 7.57 -19.77
CA PRO A 117 9.76 8.14 -20.51
C PRO A 117 10.89 8.63 -19.60
N LYS A 118 10.54 9.21 -18.44
CA LYS A 118 11.52 9.67 -17.45
C LYS A 118 12.23 8.50 -16.77
N ILE A 119 11.50 7.43 -16.45
CA ILE A 119 12.10 6.21 -15.89
C ILE A 119 13.10 5.58 -16.88
N GLN A 120 12.73 5.48 -18.16
CA GLN A 120 13.60 4.92 -19.20
C GLN A 120 14.89 5.73 -19.38
N ASP A 121 14.79 7.06 -19.40
CA ASP A 121 15.94 7.97 -19.45
C ASP A 121 16.86 7.77 -18.24
N GLN A 122 16.30 7.73 -17.03
CA GLN A 122 17.06 7.50 -15.79
C GLN A 122 17.71 6.12 -15.76
N ALA A 123 17.02 5.07 -16.21
CA ALA A 123 17.54 3.72 -16.28
C ALA A 123 18.70 3.60 -17.29
N ALA A 124 18.65 4.33 -18.41
CA ALA A 124 19.72 4.37 -19.41
C ALA A 124 20.99 5.05 -18.89
N HIS A 125 20.86 5.90 -17.87
CA HIS A 125 21.96 6.61 -17.23
C HIS A 125 22.37 6.03 -15.87
N ALA A 126 21.72 4.96 -15.41
CA ALA A 126 22.08 4.28 -14.18
C ALA A 126 23.39 3.48 -14.35
N ASP A 127 24.25 3.52 -13.33
CA ASP A 127 25.47 2.71 -13.30
C ASP A 127 25.10 1.28 -12.90
N TRP A 128 24.76 0.47 -13.90
CA TRP A 128 24.45 -0.94 -13.71
C TRP A 128 25.72 -1.71 -13.34
N PRO A 129 25.67 -2.62 -12.35
CA PRO A 129 26.76 -3.56 -12.14
C PRO A 129 27.00 -4.32 -13.44
N LYS A 130 28.22 -4.23 -13.99
CA LYS A 130 28.62 -5.01 -15.15
C LYS A 130 28.80 -6.46 -14.70
N GLU A 131 28.18 -7.38 -15.44
CA GLU A 131 28.30 -8.83 -15.25
C GLU A 131 29.76 -9.31 -15.29
#